data_AF-A0A1V5UEZ9-F1
#
_entry.id   AF-A0A1V5UEZ9-F1
#
_cell.length_a   1.000
_cell.length_b   1.000
_cell.length_c   1.000
_cell.angle_alpha   90.00
_cell.angle_beta   90.00
_cell.angle_gamma   90.00
#
_symmetry.space_group_name_H-M   'P 1'
#
loop_
_entity.id
_entity.type
_entity.pdbx_description
1 polymer ?
#
loop_
_entity_poly.entity_id
_entity_poly.type
_entity_poly.pdbx_seq_one_letter_code
_entity_poly.pdbx_strand_id
1 'polypeptide(L)' 'MTYSKVNLELVTRQELGWRIYQAIERTGLPREEIAARLNVSLRTINYWQSGIKLPGLPKTVELAKLLNVSLDSLLLD' A
#
# COMPACT_ATOMS: atom_id res chain seq x y z
N MET A 1 -14.31 -25.04 -15.46
CA MET A 1 -13.94 -23.65 -15.13
C MET A 1 -12.63 -23.70 -14.37
N THR A 2 -11.53 -23.79 -15.13
CA THR A 2 -10.21 -24.12 -14.60
C THR A 2 -9.65 -22.87 -13.96
N TYR A 3 -9.50 -22.87 -12.63
CA TYR A 3 -8.70 -21.88 -11.94
C TYR A 3 -7.27 -22.02 -12.46
N SER A 4 -6.93 -21.19 -13.45
CA SER A 4 -5.55 -21.07 -13.89
C SER A 4 -4.73 -20.75 -12.66
N LYS A 5 -3.68 -21.53 -12.42
CA LYS A 5 -2.72 -21.35 -11.34
C LYS A 5 -2.38 -19.86 -11.20
N VAL A 6 -3.03 -19.18 -10.25
CA VAL A 6 -2.51 -17.92 -9.74
C VAL A 6 -1.21 -18.35 -9.11
N ASN A 7 -0.08 -17.96 -9.70
CA ASN A 7 1.20 -18.05 -9.02
C ASN A 7 1.09 -17.10 -7.82
N LEU A 8 0.58 -17.63 -6.71
CA LEU A 8 0.59 -16.99 -5.40
C LEU A 8 2.02 -17.04 -4.87
N GLU A 9 2.96 -16.43 -5.61
CA GLU A 9 4.23 -16.07 -4.98
C GLU A 9 3.88 -15.10 -3.86
N LEU A 10 4.26 -15.48 -2.64
CA LEU A 10 3.97 -14.69 -1.45
C LEU A 10 4.63 -13.31 -1.63
N VAL A 11 3.82 -12.27 -1.82
CA VAL A 11 4.31 -10.89 -1.92
C VAL A 11 5.08 -10.55 -0.66
N THR A 12 6.35 -10.18 -0.83
CA THR A 12 7.21 -9.84 0.30
C THR A 12 6.78 -8.50 0.91
N ARG A 13 7.16 -8.25 2.17
CA ARG A 13 6.86 -6.96 2.80
C ARG A 13 7.55 -5.80 2.09
N GLN A 14 8.75 -6.03 1.56
CA GLN A 14 9.50 -5.05 0.78
C GLN A 14 8.75 -4.70 -0.50
N GLU A 15 8.26 -5.72 -1.21
CA GLU A 15 7.51 -5.55 -2.45
C GLU A 15 6.20 -4.77 -2.21
N LEU A 16 5.44 -5.12 -1.17
CA LEU A 16 4.24 -4.37 -0.82
C LEU A 16 4.55 -2.92 -0.41
N GLY A 17 5.63 -2.71 0.35
CA GLY A 17 6.05 -1.36 0.73
C GLY A 17 6.44 -0.51 -0.49
N TRP A 18 7.15 -1.11 -1.44
CA TRP A 18 7.50 -0.46 -2.71
C TRP A 18 6.26 -0.06 -3.53
N ARG A 19 5.25 -0.93 -3.61
CA ARG A 19 3.99 -0.61 -4.29
C ARG A 19 3.24 0.54 -3.62
N ILE A 20 3.20 0.56 -2.28
CA ILE A 20 2.64 1.68 -1.51
C ILE A 20 3.41 2.97 -1.79
N TYR A 21 4.74 2.91 -1.83
CA TYR A 21 5.58 4.05 -2.20
C TYR A 21 5.20 4.60 -3.58
N GLN A 22 5.20 3.75 -4.60
CA GLN A 22 4.85 4.13 -5.97
C GLN A 22 3.44 4.72 -6.08
N ALA A 23 2.46 4.13 -5.39
CA ALA A 23 1.09 4.62 -5.37
C ALA A 23 1.00 6.03 -4.75
N ILE A 24 1.74 6.31 -3.67
CA ILE A 24 1.81 7.64 -3.06
C ILE A 24 2.46 8.65 -4.01
N GLU A 25 3.61 8.33 -4.61
CA GLU A 25 4.30 9.25 -5.53
C GLU A 25 3.42 9.66 -6.71
N ARG A 26 2.61 8.73 -7.26
CA ARG A 26 1.68 9.00 -8.36
C ARG A 26 0.59 10.01 -8.02
N THR A 27 0.28 10.21 -6.75
CA THR A 27 -0.71 11.23 -6.33
C THR A 27 -0.17 12.65 -6.40
N GLY A 28 1.16 12.82 -6.35
CA GLY A 28 1.80 14.14 -6.18
C GLY A 28 1.56 14.79 -4.81
N LEU A 29 0.88 14.11 -3.88
CA LEU A 29 0.62 14.63 -2.54
C LEU A 29 1.83 14.43 -1.63
N PRO A 30 2.13 15.38 -0.73
CA PRO A 30 3.17 15.20 0.28
C PRO A 30 2.76 14.10 1.27
N ARG A 31 3.75 13.36 1.78
CA ARG A 31 3.52 12.22 2.69
C ARG A 31 2.85 12.65 3.99
N GLU A 32 3.14 13.85 4.46
CA GLU A 32 2.53 14.49 5.63
C GLU A 32 1.02 14.65 5.45
N GLU A 33 0.57 14.99 4.24
CA GLU A 33 -0.85 15.12 3.93
C GLU A 33 -1.53 13.74 3.88
N ILE A 34 -0.88 12.74 3.27
CA ILE A 34 -1.36 11.35 3.31
C ILE A 34 -1.49 10.86 4.75
N ALA A 35 -0.47 11.11 5.58
CA ALA A 35 -0.47 10.74 6.99
C ALA A 35 -1.61 11.40 7.77
N ALA A 36 -1.81 12.72 7.56
CA ALA A 36 -2.89 13.47 8.19
C ALA A 36 -4.27 12.93 7.77
N ARG A 37 -4.50 12.70 6.48
CA ARG A 37 -5.76 12.17 5.95
C ARG A 37 -6.07 10.75 6.47
N LEU A 38 -5.05 9.94 6.72
CA LEU A 38 -5.19 8.61 7.31
C LEU A 38 -5.15 8.60 8.84
N ASN A 39 -5.03 9.76 9.48
CA ASN A 39 -4.87 9.90 10.93
C ASN A 39 -3.76 9.00 11.50
N VAL A 40 -2.58 9.05 10.87
CA VAL A 40 -1.37 8.34 11.30
C VAL A 40 -0.18 9.29 11.32
N SER A 41 0.92 8.86 11.95
CA SER A 41 2.17 9.65 11.91
C SER A 41 2.88 9.54 10.55
N LEU A 42 3.64 10.57 10.16
CA LEU A 42 4.53 10.49 9.00
C LEU A 42 5.49 9.29 9.07
N ARG A 43 6.01 9.01 10.27
CA ARG A 43 6.86 7.83 10.52
C ARG A 43 6.15 6.52 10.15
N THR A 44 4.84 6.43 10.41
CA THR A 44 4.03 5.27 10.02
C THR A 44 4.00 5.10 8.50
N ILE A 45 3.79 6.17 7.75
CA ILE A 45 3.85 6.15 6.28
C ILE A 45 5.23 5.69 5.79
N ASN A 46 6.32 6.23 6.37
CA ASN A 46 7.67 5.84 5.99
C ASN A 46 7.95 4.35 6.29
N TYR A 47 7.42 3.80 7.39
CA TYR A 47 7.52 2.37 7.67
C TYR A 47 6.76 1.52 6.66
N TRP A 48 5.58 1.98 6.22
CA TRP A 48 4.80 1.31 5.18
C TRP A 48 5.52 1.30 3.84
N GLN A 49 6.03 2.45 3.40
CA GLN A 49 6.77 2.57 2.14
C GLN A 49 8.08 1.76 2.10
N SER A 50 8.71 1.53 3.26
CA SER A 50 9.94 0.72 3.36
C SER A 50 9.68 -0.78 3.62
N GLY A 51 8.44 -1.18 3.88
CA GLY A 51 8.09 -2.56 4.23
C GLY A 51 8.54 -3.00 5.63
N ILE A 52 9.10 -2.09 6.46
CA ILE A 52 9.50 -2.39 7.84
C ILE A 52 8.28 -2.78 8.69
N LYS A 53 7.17 -2.05 8.50
CA LYS A 53 5.84 -2.41 8.99
C LYS A 53 4.87 -2.21 7.84
N LEU A 54 3.79 -2.95 7.83
CA LEU A 54 2.74 -2.79 6.82
C LEU A 54 1.46 -2.26 7.46
N PRO A 55 0.59 -1.58 6.70
CA PRO A 55 -0.74 -1.26 7.19
C PRO A 55 -1.52 -2.56 7.49
N GLY A 56 -2.28 -2.55 8.58
CA GLY A 56 -3.29 -3.59 8.79
C GLY A 56 -4.45 -3.40 7.81
N LEU A 57 -5.27 -4.44 7.62
CA LEU A 57 -6.32 -4.47 6.60
C LEU A 57 -7.23 -3.22 6.57
N PRO A 58 -7.74 -2.68 7.70
CA PRO A 58 -8.56 -1.46 7.66
C PRO A 58 -7.81 -0.26 7.07
N LYS A 59 -6.53 -0.08 7.45
CA LYS A 59 -5.69 1.01 6.93
C LYS A 59 -5.28 0.78 5.48
N THR A 60 -5.12 -0.46 5.05
CA THR A 60 -4.88 -0.79 3.64
C THR A 60 -6.07 -0.37 2.77
N VAL A 61 -7.30 -0.63 3.24
CA VAL A 61 -8.52 -0.21 2.54
C VAL A 61 -8.64 1.33 2.48
N GLU A 62 -8.40 2.02 3.60
CA GLU A 62 -8.41 3.49 3.63
C GLU A 62 -7.34 4.09 2.70
N LEU A 63 -6.12 3.52 2.72
CA LEU A 63 -5.01 3.93 1.88
C LEU A 63 -5.35 3.74 0.39
N ALA A 64 -5.86 2.56 0.00
CA ALA A 64 -6.24 2.28 -1.37
C ALA A 64 -7.30 3.28 -1.89
N LYS A 65 -8.31 3.59 -1.08
CA LYS A 65 -9.32 4.60 -1.40
C LYS A 65 -8.73 6.00 -1.53
N LEU A 66 -7.85 6.39 -0.60
CA LEU A 66 -7.21 7.71 -0.62
C LEU A 66 -6.33 7.90 -1.86
N LEU A 67 -5.59 6.87 -2.25
CA LEU A 67 -4.70 6.89 -3.41
C LEU A 67 -5.43 6.61 -4.73
N ASN A 68 -6.74 6.32 -4.68
CA ASN A 68 -7.57 5.93 -5.81
C ASN A 68 -6.99 4.73 -6.61
N VAL A 69 -6.60 3.68 -5.88
CA VAL A 69 -6.08 2.41 -6.43
C VAL A 69 -6.89 1.21 -5.92
N SER A 70 -6.84 0.09 -6.63
CA SER A 70 -7.46 -1.15 -6.15
C SER A 70 -6.58 -1.84 -5.08
N LEU A 71 -7.19 -2.62 -4.20
CA LEU A 71 -6.42 -3.46 -3.26
C LEU A 71 -5.52 -4.45 -3.99
N ASP A 72 -6.00 -5.01 -5.10
CA ASP A 72 -5.25 -5.96 -5.92
C ASP A 72 -3.96 -5.32 -6.46
N SER A 73 -4.02 -4.05 -6.89
CA SER A 73 -2.83 -3.33 -7.36
C SER A 73 -1.77 -3.07 -6.28
N LEU A 74 -2.18 -3.12 -5.01
CA LEU A 74 -1.24 -3.08 -3.89
C LEU A 74 -0.76 -4.50 -3.53
N LEU A 75 -1.66 -5.47 -3.45
CA LEU A 75 -1.42 -6.77 -2.80
C LEU A 75 -1.02 -7.91 -3.74
N LEU A 76 -1.35 -7.83 -5.02
CA LEU A 76 -1.28 -8.94 -5.98
C LEU A 76 -0.43 -8.65 -7.23
N ASP A 77 -0.27 -7.39 -7.62
CA ASP A 77 0.48 -6.97 -8.83
C ASP A 77 2.00 -6.92 -8.62
#